data_AF-A0A8T4M5B5-F1
#
_entry.id   AF-A0A8T4M5B5-F1
#
_cell.length_a   1.000
_cell.length_b   1.000
_cell.length_c   1.000
_cell.angle_alpha   90.00
_cell.angle_beta   90.00
_cell.angle_gamma   90.00
#
_symmetry.space_group_name_H-M   'P 1'
#
loop_
_entity.id
_entity.type
_entity.pdbx_description
1 polymer ?
#
loop_
_entity_poly.entity_id
_entity_poly.type
_entity_poly.pdbx_seq_one_letter_code
_entity_poly.pdbx_strand_id
1 'polypeptide(L)'
;MVQNRNKLIELFIGNISNAIVHEILKIAVGKELVADKYRKEFETSFDVACRYREMINPANRSLPDRDIDYIRSKIINRAKAELTIRISKGYDNIDLSPVEILTDKALKNTKIK
;
A
#
# COMPACT_ATOMS: atom_id res chain seq x y z
N MET A 1 -13.77 -20.94 -10.94
CA MET A 1 -13.88 -20.32 -9.60
C MET A 1 -14.23 -18.86 -9.77
N VAL A 2 -15.43 -18.43 -9.39
CA VAL A 2 -15.78 -17.01 -9.35
C VAL A 2 -15.06 -16.40 -8.14
N GLN A 3 -13.99 -15.66 -8.36
CA GLN A 3 -13.31 -14.95 -7.28
C GLN A 3 -14.20 -13.83 -6.77
N ASN A 4 -14.39 -13.79 -5.45
CA ASN A 4 -15.18 -12.75 -4.82
C ASN A 4 -14.44 -11.41 -4.95
N ARG A 5 -15.01 -10.48 -5.72
CA ARG A 5 -14.48 -9.12 -5.95
C ARG A 5 -14.08 -8.41 -4.65
N ASN A 6 -14.87 -8.55 -3.59
CA ASN A 6 -14.57 -7.91 -2.30
C ASN A 6 -13.30 -8.48 -1.67
N LYS A 7 -13.07 -9.80 -1.82
CA LYS A 7 -11.84 -10.44 -1.36
C LYS A 7 -10.63 -9.92 -2.13
N LEU A 8 -10.76 -9.73 -3.44
CA LEU A 8 -9.67 -9.17 -4.27
C LEU A 8 -9.36 -7.72 -3.88
N ILE A 9 -10.39 -6.91 -3.60
CA ILE A 9 -10.21 -5.54 -3.08
C ILE A 9 -9.47 -5.55 -1.73
N GLU A 10 -9.85 -6.42 -0.80
CA GLU A 10 -9.16 -6.51 0.49
C GLU A 10 -7.70 -6.96 0.36
N LEU A 11 -7.42 -7.91 -0.53
CA LEU A 11 -6.06 -8.36 -0.83
C LEU A 11 -5.23 -7.23 -1.49
N PHE A 12 -5.82 -6.48 -2.41
CA PHE A 12 -5.21 -5.29 -2.98
C PHE A 12 -4.87 -4.26 -1.90
N ILE A 13 -5.83 -3.89 -1.06
CA ILE A 13 -5.66 -2.93 0.04
C ILE A 13 -4.52 -3.38 0.96
N GLY A 14 -4.48 -4.65 1.36
CA GLY A 14 -3.44 -5.19 2.23
C GLY A 14 -2.04 -5.02 1.64
N ASN A 15 -1.87 -5.37 0.37
CA ASN A 15 -0.58 -5.29 -0.29
C ASN A 15 -0.12 -3.85 -0.55
N ILE A 16 -1.01 -2.92 -0.92
CA ILE A 16 -0.65 -1.50 -1.04
C ILE A 16 -0.30 -0.89 0.32
N SER A 17 -1.06 -1.24 1.37
CA SER A 17 -0.76 -0.77 2.73
C SER A 17 0.64 -1.20 3.15
N ASN A 18 1.01 -2.46 2.91
CA ASN A 18 2.34 -2.98 3.20
C ASN A 18 3.42 -2.26 2.38
N ALA A 19 3.20 -2.10 1.07
CA ALA A 19 4.14 -1.37 0.22
C ALA A 19 4.41 0.05 0.78
N ILE A 20 3.37 0.80 1.14
CA ILE A 20 3.53 2.15 1.71
C ILE A 20 4.29 2.13 3.04
N VAL A 21 4.00 1.16 3.91
CA VAL A 21 4.76 0.98 5.16
C VAL A 21 6.24 0.75 4.87
N HIS A 22 6.58 -0.15 3.95
CA HIS A 22 7.97 -0.45 3.61
C HIS A 22 8.68 0.73 2.93
N GLU A 23 7.98 1.50 2.10
CA GLU A 23 8.55 2.72 1.50
C GLU A 23 8.91 3.76 2.57
N ILE A 24 8.05 3.96 3.57
CA ILE A 24 8.32 4.88 4.68
C ILE A 24 9.44 4.35 5.58
N LEU A 25 9.43 3.05 5.91
CA LEU A 25 10.51 2.44 6.69
C LEU A 25 11.86 2.51 5.99
N LYS A 26 11.89 2.37 4.66
CA LYS A 26 13.09 2.58 3.85
C LYS A 26 13.63 4.00 4.02
N ILE A 27 12.77 5.02 4.00
CA ILE A 27 13.15 6.42 4.18
C ILE A 27 13.62 6.69 5.62
N ALA A 28 12.95 6.09 6.61
CA ALA A 28 13.28 6.27 8.03
C ALA A 28 14.65 5.65 8.41
N VAL A 29 15.13 4.67 7.63
CA VAL A 29 16.33 3.92 7.97
C VAL A 29 17.57 4.48 7.26
N GLY A 30 18.50 5.01 8.04
CA GLY A 30 19.78 5.55 7.54
C GLY A 30 20.86 4.50 7.23
N LYS A 31 20.57 3.19 7.30
CA LYS A 31 21.51 2.10 7.02
C LYS A 31 21.15 1.39 5.72
N GLU A 32 22.07 1.43 4.75
CA GLU A 32 21.86 0.94 3.38
C GLU A 32 21.37 -0.52 3.29
N LEU A 33 21.97 -1.44 4.08
CA LEU A 33 21.57 -2.85 4.10
C LEU A 33 20.12 -3.08 4.55
N VAL A 34 19.63 -2.27 5.49
CA VAL A 34 18.27 -2.39 6.00
C VAL A 34 17.29 -1.68 5.06
N ALA A 35 17.71 -0.59 4.43
CA ALA A 35 16.94 0.07 3.38
C ALA A 35 16.71 -0.86 2.17
N ASP A 36 17.70 -1.66 1.77
CA ASP A 36 17.56 -2.63 0.67
C ASP A 36 16.52 -3.73 0.97
N LYS A 37 16.46 -4.19 2.22
CA LYS A 37 15.42 -5.12 2.67
C LYS A 37 14.02 -4.51 2.46
N TYR A 38 13.80 -3.30 2.96
CA TYR A 38 12.50 -2.64 2.83
C TYR A 38 12.15 -2.30 1.38
N ARG A 39 13.14 -1.99 0.55
CA ARG A 39 12.94 -1.85 -0.89
C ARG A 39 12.43 -3.15 -1.53
N LYS A 40 13.04 -4.30 -1.24
CA LYS A 40 12.58 -5.60 -1.76
C LYS A 40 11.17 -5.96 -1.28
N GLU A 41 10.86 -5.67 -0.02
CA GLU A 41 9.53 -5.88 0.55
C GLU A 41 8.47 -4.96 -0.09
N PHE A 42 8.85 -3.71 -0.39
CA PHE A 42 8.04 -2.77 -1.18
C PHE A 42 7.75 -3.34 -2.57
N GLU A 43 8.79 -3.69 -3.34
CA GLU A 43 8.66 -4.19 -4.73
C GLU A 43 7.75 -5.43 -4.77
N THR A 44 7.98 -6.39 -3.87
CA THR A 44 7.19 -7.62 -3.77
C THR A 44 5.70 -7.33 -3.48
N SER A 45 5.44 -6.50 -2.46
CA SER A 45 4.07 -6.17 -2.07
C SER A 45 3.34 -5.40 -3.19
N PHE A 46 4.05 -4.48 -3.85
CA PHE A 46 3.49 -3.69 -4.93
C PHE A 46 3.14 -4.55 -6.15
N ASP A 47 4.03 -5.48 -6.54
CA ASP A 47 3.77 -6.42 -7.64
C ASP A 47 2.55 -7.30 -7.38
N VAL A 48 2.40 -7.79 -6.15
CA VAL A 48 1.24 -8.59 -5.74
C VAL A 48 -0.04 -7.74 -5.81
N ALA A 49 0.00 -6.48 -5.37
CA ALA A 49 -1.14 -5.58 -5.51
C ALA A 49 -1.55 -5.36 -6.97
N CYS A 50 -0.58 -5.15 -7.87
CA CYS A 50 -0.85 -5.01 -9.31
C CYS A 50 -1.60 -6.22 -9.88
N ARG A 51 -1.19 -7.45 -9.50
CA ARG A 51 -1.88 -8.67 -9.93
C ARG A 51 -3.33 -8.71 -9.44
N TYR A 52 -3.58 -8.35 -8.18
CA TYR A 52 -4.96 -8.28 -7.67
C TYR A 52 -5.79 -7.20 -8.37
N ARG A 53 -5.19 -6.04 -8.68
CA ARG A 53 -5.87 -4.97 -9.40
C ARG A 53 -6.36 -5.40 -10.78
N GLU A 54 -5.57 -6.19 -11.51
CA GLU A 54 -5.95 -6.76 -12.80
C GLU A 54 -7.15 -7.71 -12.68
N MET A 55 -7.28 -8.39 -11.54
CA MET A 55 -8.32 -9.39 -11.29
C MET A 55 -9.65 -8.79 -10.76
N ILE A 56 -9.64 -7.63 -10.08
CA ILE A 56 -10.85 -6.99 -9.53
C ILE A 56 -11.81 -6.56 -10.63
N ASN A 57 -11.26 -5.98 -11.70
CA ASN A 57 -11.95 -5.47 -12.88
C ASN A 57 -10.87 -5.42 -13.97
N PRO A 58 -11.16 -5.72 -15.25
CA PRO A 58 -10.18 -5.52 -16.32
C PRO A 58 -9.57 -4.12 -16.15
N ALA A 59 -8.24 -4.01 -16.14
CA ALA A 59 -7.51 -2.78 -15.81
C ALA A 59 -7.93 -1.56 -16.65
N ASN A 60 -8.66 -1.79 -17.73
CA ASN A 60 -9.17 -0.82 -18.69
C ASN A 60 -10.51 -0.19 -18.25
N ARG A 61 -11.08 -0.62 -17.11
CA ARG A 61 -12.31 -0.06 -16.54
C ARG A 61 -12.03 0.54 -15.17
N SER A 62 -12.51 1.77 -14.97
CA SER A 62 -12.48 2.45 -13.68
C SER A 62 -13.30 1.67 -12.65
N LEU A 63 -12.85 1.71 -11.40
CA LEU A 63 -13.65 1.25 -10.28
C LEU A 63 -14.75 2.30 -9.99
N PRO A 64 -15.89 1.90 -9.41
CA PRO A 64 -16.86 2.86 -8.88
C PRO A 64 -16.20 3.80 -7.87
N ASP A 65 -16.57 5.09 -7.87
CA ASP A 65 -15.98 6.10 -6.97
C ASP A 65 -16.05 5.68 -5.49
N ARG A 66 -17.17 5.07 -5.08
CA ARG A 66 -17.33 4.52 -3.73
C ARG A 66 -16.25 3.50 -3.36
N ASP A 67 -15.84 2.67 -4.30
CA ASP A 67 -14.78 1.68 -4.06
C ASP A 67 -13.41 2.35 -4.03
N ILE A 68 -13.18 3.38 -4.85
CA ILE A 68 -11.94 4.17 -4.84
C ILE A 68 -11.75 4.84 -3.47
N ASP A 69 -12.80 5.50 -2.97
CA ASP A 69 -12.78 6.16 -1.65
C ASP A 69 -12.61 5.15 -0.50
N TYR A 70 -13.28 4.00 -0.60
CA TYR A 70 -13.11 2.90 0.35
C TYR A 70 -11.67 2.38 0.36
N ILE A 71 -11.11 2.10 -0.81
CA ILE A 71 -9.73 1.61 -0.97
C ILE A 71 -8.75 2.63 -0.38
N ARG A 72 -8.86 3.90 -0.80
CA ARG A 72 -7.96 4.99 -0.36
C ARG A 72 -7.97 5.14 1.17
N SER A 73 -9.16 5.27 1.76
CA SER A 73 -9.30 5.46 3.20
C SER A 73 -8.79 4.25 3.99
N LYS A 74 -9.04 3.03 3.53
CA LYS A 74 -8.54 1.81 4.18
C LYS A 74 -7.02 1.69 4.11
N ILE A 75 -6.41 2.02 2.98
CA ILE A 75 -4.95 2.01 2.83
C ILE A 75 -4.31 2.99 3.82
N ILE A 76 -4.78 4.24 3.84
CA ILE A 76 -4.26 5.29 4.73
C ILE A 76 -4.36 4.85 6.19
N ASN A 77 -5.52 4.35 6.60
CA ASN A 77 -5.75 3.93 7.98
C ASN A 77 -4.88 2.74 8.39
N ARG A 78 -4.74 1.73 7.51
CA ARG A 78 -3.89 0.56 7.79
C ARG A 78 -2.41 0.95 7.87
N ALA A 79 -1.93 1.75 6.93
CA ALA A 79 -0.53 2.19 6.91
C ALA A 79 -0.20 3.06 8.15
N LYS A 80 -1.04 4.05 8.48
CA LYS A 80 -0.86 4.87 9.69
C LYS A 80 -0.87 4.02 10.96
N ALA A 81 -1.77 3.04 11.06
CA ALA A 81 -1.86 2.17 12.22
C ALA A 81 -0.59 1.31 12.41
N GLU A 82 -0.11 0.66 11.34
CA GLU A 82 1.11 -0.14 11.39
C GLU A 82 2.34 0.72 11.74
N LEU A 83 2.50 1.89 11.10
CA LEU A 83 3.62 2.79 11.39
C LEU A 83 3.57 3.33 12.82
N THR A 84 2.38 3.62 13.35
CA THR A 84 2.21 4.00 14.76
C THR A 84 2.65 2.87 15.70
N ILE A 85 2.33 1.62 15.36
CA ILE A 85 2.80 0.44 16.10
C ILE A 85 4.34 0.32 16.04
N ARG A 86 4.98 0.70 14.92
CA ARG A 86 6.44 0.71 14.81
C ARG A 86 7.06 1.80 15.69
N ILE A 87 6.49 3.00 15.67
CA ILE A 87 6.90 4.10 16.56
C ILE A 87 6.79 3.67 18.03
N SER A 88 5.67 3.05 18.43
CA SER A 88 5.50 2.58 19.81
C SER A 88 6.48 1.47 20.21
N LYS A 89 7.08 0.77 19.24
CA LYS A 89 8.11 -0.24 19.44
C LYS A 89 9.54 0.33 19.44
N GLY A 90 9.70 1.65 19.35
CA GLY A 90 11.00 2.33 19.39
C GLY A 90 11.68 2.50 18.03
N TYR A 91 10.93 2.46 16.92
CA TYR A 91 11.48 2.87 15.63
C TYR A 91 11.50 4.40 15.54
N ASP A 92 12.71 4.96 15.51
CA ASP A 92 12.92 6.41 15.38
C ASP A 92 12.82 6.87 13.91
N ASN A 93 12.59 8.18 13.70
CA ASN A 93 12.56 8.84 12.39
C ASN A 93 11.46 8.40 11.40
N ILE A 94 10.39 7.77 11.88
CA ILE A 94 9.22 7.47 11.05
C ILE A 94 8.36 8.74 10.92
N ASP A 95 8.24 9.27 9.70
CA ASP A 95 7.31 10.34 9.34
C ASP A 95 6.02 9.76 8.75
N LEU A 96 4.86 10.13 9.31
CA LEU A 96 3.54 9.71 8.84
C LEU A 96 2.96 10.64 7.76
N SER A 97 3.53 11.84 7.60
CA SER A 97 3.07 12.85 6.63
C SER A 97 3.03 12.33 5.19
N PRO A 98 3.97 11.50 4.72
CA PRO A 98 3.97 11.00 3.35
C PRO A 98 2.88 9.97 3.03
N VAL A 99 2.20 9.39 4.03
CA VAL A 99 1.26 8.27 3.82
C VAL A 99 0.19 8.60 2.78
N GLU A 100 -0.38 9.80 2.83
CA GLU A 100 -1.47 10.20 1.93
C GLU A 100 -0.97 10.39 0.50
N ILE A 101 0.18 11.06 0.33
CA ILE A 101 0.81 11.28 -0.97
C ILE A 101 1.26 9.96 -1.60
N LEU A 102 1.84 9.05 -0.81
CA LEU A 102 2.25 7.73 -1.27
C LEU A 102 1.04 6.86 -1.64
N THR A 103 -0.07 6.98 -0.91
CA THR A 103 -1.33 6.32 -1.27
C THR A 103 -1.83 6.82 -2.62
N ASP A 104 -1.92 8.13 -2.82
CA ASP A 104 -2.41 8.71 -4.07
C ASP A 104 -1.51 8.34 -5.26
N LYS A 105 -0.18 8.32 -5.05
CA LYS A 105 0.79 7.85 -6.05
C LYS A 105 0.60 6.36 -6.38
N ALA A 106 0.39 5.50 -5.37
CA ALA A 106 0.16 4.08 -5.57
C ALA A 106 -1.14 3.79 -6.33
N LEU A 107 -2.22 4.51 -6.01
CA LEU A 107 -3.50 4.39 -6.71
C LEU A 107 -3.39 4.82 -8.18
N LYS A 108 -2.62 5.87 -8.46
CA LYS A 108 -2.31 6.30 -9.83
C LYS A 108 -1.52 5.25 -10.60
N ASN A 109 -0.45 4.73 -9.99
CA ASN A 109 0.40 3.71 -10.62
C ASN A 109 -0.34 2.40 -10.90
N THR A 110 -1.36 2.08 -10.09
CA THR A 110 -2.21 0.90 -10.25
C THR A 110 -3.46 1.17 -11.10
N LYS A 111 -3.56 2.33 -11.76
CA LYS A 111 -4.69 2.68 -12.65
C LYS A 111 -6.05 2.58 -11.93
N ILE A 112 -6.08 2.94 -10.65
CA ILE A 112 -7.32 3.13 -9.90
C ILE A 112 -7.81 4.58 -10.05
N LYS A 113 -6.87 5.54 -10.09
CA LYS A 113 -7.11 6.97 -10.22
C LYS A 113 -6.23 7.58 -11.31
#